data_AF-A0A9X2S0U7-F1
#
_entry.id   AF-A0A9X2S0U7-F1
#
_cell.length_a   1.000
_cell.length_b   1.000
_cell.length_c   1.000
_cell.angle_alpha   90.00
_cell.angle_beta   90.00
_cell.angle_gamma   90.00
#
_symmetry.space_group_name_H-M   'P 1'
#
loop_
_entity.id
_entity.type
_entity.pdbx_description
1 polymer ?
#
loop_
_entity_poly.entity_id
_entity_poly.type
_entity_poly.pdbx_seq_one_letter_code
_entity_poly.pdbx_strand_id
1 'polypeptide(L)'
;MSLPLIALGIALRQADRIRFAHGRPSSASAAELIALQRRRATNWTPALLLAGQWVQIAGWWLLAGHGPLAAAAAALGVAVQFRHLQEISHFAVHGVLARTRRANQLLAEVFVHHPLGLIPVGERRRLHVRDHHPNAARPAADPNLAELHQAGLRPGTSRSRFARAVVYPLTWRGIRSTAAGIAAGLRHSGSWHRAAAKRTRPHRVATDGTDGRRVVTPASRSTKATRHRPGGLFHEPSCT
;
A
#
# COMPACT_ATOMS: atom_id res chain seq x y z
N MET A 1 5.49 -29.55 -12.85
CA MET A 1 5.85 -28.12 -13.08
C MET A 1 5.34 -27.16 -12.00
N SER A 2 4.29 -27.48 -11.25
CA SER A 2 3.75 -26.62 -10.17
C SER A 2 4.74 -26.33 -9.04
N LEU A 3 5.31 -27.37 -8.42
CA LEU A 3 6.22 -27.22 -7.26
C LEU A 3 7.49 -26.41 -7.58
N PRO A 4 8.19 -26.62 -8.72
CA PRO A 4 9.31 -25.77 -9.11
C PRO A 4 8.96 -24.28 -9.24
N LEU A 5 7.78 -23.95 -9.79
CA LEU A 5 7.33 -22.56 -9.88
C LEU A 5 7.02 -21.96 -8.51
N ILE A 6 6.36 -22.72 -7.63
CA ILE A 6 6.12 -22.28 -6.25
C ILE A 6 7.47 -21.99 -5.55
N ALA A 7 8.43 -22.90 -5.66
CA ALA A 7 9.76 -22.74 -5.07
C ALA A 7 10.52 -21.54 -5.65
N LEU A 8 10.51 -21.36 -6.97
CA LEU A 8 11.13 -20.21 -7.64
C LEU A 8 10.52 -18.89 -7.17
N GLY A 9 9.19 -18.81 -7.09
CA GLY A 9 8.54 -17.61 -6.61
C GLY A 9 8.86 -17.31 -5.13
N ILE A 10 8.99 -18.34 -4.28
CA ILE A 10 9.50 -18.16 -2.91
C ILE A 10 10.93 -17.60 -2.93
N ALA A 11 11.83 -18.20 -3.71
CA ALA A 11 13.23 -17.78 -3.80
C ALA A 11 13.37 -16.32 -4.22
N LEU A 12 12.62 -15.89 -5.25
CA LEU A 12 12.60 -14.50 -5.70
C LEU A 12 12.18 -13.52 -4.60
N ARG A 13 11.20 -13.88 -3.77
CA ARG A 13 10.76 -13.04 -2.63
C ARG A 13 11.76 -13.04 -1.47
N GLN A 14 12.43 -14.16 -1.22
CA GLN A 14 13.45 -14.24 -0.16
C GLN A 14 14.73 -13.50 -0.54
N ALA A 15 15.11 -13.47 -1.83
CA ALA A 15 16.28 -12.71 -2.29
C ALA A 15 16.19 -11.23 -1.87
N ASP A 16 15.00 -10.63 -1.97
CA ASP A 16 14.77 -9.27 -1.50
C ASP A 16 14.90 -9.12 0.02
N ARG A 17 14.28 -10.03 0.79
CA ARG A 17 14.38 -10.04 2.26
C ARG A 17 15.81 -10.20 2.74
N ILE A 18 16.58 -11.10 2.13
CA ILE A 18 17.99 -11.34 2.45
C ILE A 18 18.80 -10.08 2.15
N ARG A 19 18.60 -9.46 0.97
CA ARG A 19 19.24 -8.19 0.62
C ARG A 19 18.92 -7.09 1.64
N PHE A 20 17.68 -7.00 2.10
CA PHE A 20 17.28 -6.00 3.08
C PHE A 20 17.83 -6.28 4.48
N ALA A 21 17.86 -7.55 4.89
CA ALA A 21 18.39 -8.00 6.17
C ALA A 21 19.92 -7.82 6.25
N HIS A 22 20.62 -7.93 5.12
CA HIS A 22 22.07 -7.75 5.07
C HIS A 22 22.46 -6.35 5.57
N GLY A 23 23.28 -6.31 6.62
CA GLY A 23 23.74 -5.07 7.24
C GLY A 23 22.61 -4.21 7.84
N ARG A 24 21.49 -4.82 8.25
CA ARG A 24 20.52 -4.15 9.13
C ARG A 24 21.15 -4.03 10.53
N PRO A 25 21.15 -2.84 11.16
CA PRO A 25 21.68 -2.69 12.51
C PRO A 25 20.84 -3.49 13.52
N SER A 26 21.49 -4.07 14.53
CA SER A 26 20.84 -4.84 15.61
C SER A 26 20.03 -3.94 16.55
N SER A 27 20.41 -2.67 16.67
CA SER A 27 19.66 -1.62 17.35
C SER A 27 19.67 -0.35 16.48
N ALA A 28 18.50 0.24 16.30
CA ALA A 28 18.31 1.50 15.60
C ALA A 28 16.95 2.09 15.99
N SER A 29 16.88 3.40 16.06
CA SER A 29 15.61 4.12 16.18
C SER A 29 14.72 3.93 14.95
N ALA A 30 13.42 4.18 15.09
CA ALA A 30 12.49 4.15 13.95
C ALA A 30 12.93 5.12 12.84
N ALA A 31 13.44 6.31 13.21
CA ALA A 31 13.92 7.30 12.25
C ALA A 31 15.12 6.78 11.43
N GLU A 32 16.09 6.11 12.08
CA GLU A 32 17.24 5.50 11.40
C GLU A 32 16.81 4.35 10.49
N LEU A 33 15.87 3.50 10.92
CA LEU A 33 15.33 2.42 10.09
C LEU A 33 14.59 2.97 8.86
N ILE A 34 13.79 4.04 9.01
CA ILE A 34 13.12 4.70 7.90
C ILE A 34 14.14 5.34 6.94
N ALA A 35 15.18 6.00 7.47
CA ALA A 35 16.24 6.58 6.66
C ALA A 35 17.01 5.50 5.88
N LEU A 36 17.31 4.37 6.53
CA LEU A 36 17.93 3.20 5.90
C LEU A 36 17.04 2.62 4.79
N GLN A 37 15.74 2.45 5.05
CA GLN A 37 14.77 1.99 4.06
C GLN A 37 14.72 2.92 2.85
N ARG A 38 14.64 4.24 3.06
CA ARG A 38 14.64 5.22 1.98
C ARG A 38 15.94 5.20 1.19
N ARG A 39 17.09 5.07 1.86
CA ARG A 39 18.41 4.98 1.20
C ARG A 39 18.53 3.72 0.34
N ARG A 40 17.93 2.61 0.79
CA ARG A 40 17.96 1.32 0.08
C ARG A 40 16.82 1.14 -0.93
N ALA A 41 15.88 2.08 -1.01
CA ALA A 41 14.75 1.97 -1.91
C ALA A 41 15.23 1.87 -3.37
N THR A 42 14.82 0.79 -4.06
CA THR A 42 15.06 0.60 -5.48
C THR A 42 13.74 0.36 -6.22
N ASN A 43 13.77 0.35 -7.55
CA ASN A 43 12.62 -0.06 -8.35
C ASN A 43 12.62 -1.58 -8.65
N TRP A 44 13.77 -2.24 -8.54
CA TRP A 44 13.94 -3.65 -8.88
C TRP A 44 13.45 -4.59 -7.79
N THR A 45 13.73 -4.28 -6.52
CA THR A 45 13.21 -4.99 -5.34
C THR A 45 11.70 -5.25 -5.43
N PRO A 46 10.84 -4.22 -5.53
CA PRO A 46 9.39 -4.45 -5.58
C PRO A 46 8.95 -5.17 -6.87
N ALA A 47 9.67 -4.99 -7.99
CA ALA A 47 9.39 -5.71 -9.22
C ALA A 47 9.66 -7.22 -9.08
N LEU A 48 10.78 -7.61 -8.47
CA LEU A 48 11.12 -9.01 -8.18
C LEU A 48 10.15 -9.63 -7.17
N LEU A 49 9.77 -8.88 -6.13
CA LEU A 49 8.74 -9.28 -5.17
C LEU A 49 7.42 -9.61 -5.88
N LEU A 50 6.94 -8.71 -6.75
CA LEU A 50 5.70 -8.89 -7.52
C LEU A 50 5.82 -10.03 -8.52
N ALA A 51 6.94 -10.15 -9.23
CA ALA A 51 7.18 -11.26 -10.15
C ALA A 51 7.15 -12.60 -9.41
N GLY A 52 7.87 -12.73 -8.29
CA GLY A 52 7.86 -13.94 -7.47
C GLY A 52 6.48 -14.27 -6.90
N GLN A 53 5.67 -13.26 -6.61
CA GLN A 53 4.29 -13.41 -6.16
C GLN A 53 3.40 -14.02 -7.25
N TRP A 54 3.47 -13.51 -8.48
CA TRP A 54 2.71 -14.03 -9.61
C TRP A 54 3.18 -15.40 -10.11
N VAL A 55 4.49 -15.66 -10.07
CA VAL A 55 5.05 -17.00 -10.35
C VAL A 55 4.49 -18.05 -9.38
N GLN A 56 4.39 -17.73 -8.08
CA GLN A 56 3.74 -18.64 -7.12
C GLN A 56 2.25 -18.83 -7.41
N ILE A 57 1.51 -17.77 -7.73
CA ILE A 57 0.08 -17.87 -8.08
C ILE A 57 -0.10 -18.82 -9.27
N ALA A 58 0.71 -18.67 -10.32
CA ALA A 58 0.70 -19.57 -11.48
C ALA A 58 1.03 -21.02 -11.08
N GLY A 59 2.04 -21.22 -10.22
CA GLY A 59 2.39 -22.54 -9.69
C GLY A 59 1.23 -23.20 -8.92
N TRP A 60 0.50 -22.43 -8.09
CA TRP A 60 -0.71 -22.90 -7.40
C TRP A 60 -1.84 -23.25 -8.37
N TRP A 61 -2.09 -22.43 -9.40
CA TRP A 61 -3.10 -22.76 -10.42
C TRP A 61 -2.78 -24.05 -11.15
N LEU A 62 -1.51 -24.29 -11.49
CA LEU A 62 -1.08 -25.56 -12.07
C LEU A 62 -1.25 -26.74 -11.10
N LEU A 63 -1.05 -26.52 -9.80
CA LEU A 63 -1.29 -27.56 -8.79
C LEU A 63 -2.76 -27.96 -8.76
N ALA A 64 -3.69 -27.02 -8.93
CA ALA A 64 -5.13 -27.30 -8.90
C ALA A 64 -5.58 -28.36 -9.93
N GLY A 65 -4.87 -28.50 -11.05
CA GLY A 65 -5.15 -29.51 -12.07
C GLY A 65 -4.87 -30.96 -11.66
N HIS A 66 -4.29 -31.22 -10.47
CA HIS A 66 -3.89 -32.56 -10.02
C HIS A 66 -4.96 -33.28 -9.17
N GLY A 67 -6.18 -32.72 -9.06
CA GLY A 67 -7.30 -33.32 -8.35
C GLY A 67 -7.92 -32.42 -7.27
N PRO A 68 -9.02 -32.85 -6.63
CA PRO A 68 -9.81 -31.99 -5.74
C PRO A 68 -9.05 -31.52 -4.50
N LEU A 69 -8.24 -32.37 -3.87
CA LEU A 69 -7.41 -31.96 -2.73
C LEU A 69 -6.35 -30.93 -3.13
N ALA A 70 -5.72 -31.13 -4.30
CA ALA A 70 -4.75 -30.21 -4.85
C ALA A 70 -5.39 -28.86 -5.22
N ALA A 71 -6.62 -28.88 -5.73
CA ALA A 71 -7.42 -27.68 -5.99
C ALA A 71 -7.78 -26.92 -4.70
N ALA A 72 -8.18 -27.62 -3.63
CA ALA A 72 -8.43 -27.00 -2.33
C ALA A 72 -7.16 -26.35 -1.75
N ALA A 73 -6.03 -27.06 -1.80
CA ALA A 73 -4.73 -26.52 -1.38
C ALA A 73 -4.33 -25.30 -2.22
N ALA A 74 -4.52 -25.35 -3.54
CA ALA A 74 -4.26 -24.23 -4.44
C ALA A 74 -5.15 -23.02 -4.12
N ALA A 75 -6.44 -23.21 -3.84
CA ALA A 75 -7.33 -22.11 -3.46
C ALA A 75 -6.83 -21.38 -2.20
N LEU A 76 -6.41 -22.12 -1.17
CA LEU A 76 -5.82 -21.55 0.04
C LEU A 76 -4.49 -20.85 -0.25
N GLY A 77 -3.61 -21.48 -1.04
CA GLY A 77 -2.32 -20.92 -1.43
C GLY A 77 -2.44 -19.60 -2.21
N VAL A 78 -3.40 -19.53 -3.14
CA VAL A 78 -3.74 -18.32 -3.90
C VAL A 78 -4.37 -17.25 -3.00
N ALA A 79 -5.27 -17.62 -2.09
CA ALA A 79 -5.86 -16.68 -1.13
C ALA A 79 -4.79 -15.98 -0.27
N VAL A 80 -3.82 -16.75 0.25
CA VAL A 80 -2.64 -16.21 0.94
C VAL A 80 -1.86 -15.26 0.03
N GLN A 81 -1.68 -15.63 -1.24
CA GLN A 81 -0.97 -14.76 -2.18
C GLN A 81 -1.72 -13.46 -2.49
N PHE A 82 -3.05 -13.49 -2.58
CA PHE A 82 -3.86 -12.28 -2.76
C PHE A 82 -3.82 -11.38 -1.53
N ARG A 83 -3.79 -11.95 -0.31
CA ARG A 83 -3.58 -11.17 0.91
C ARG A 83 -2.22 -10.45 0.90
N HIS A 84 -1.16 -11.13 0.47
CA HIS A 84 0.15 -10.49 0.31
C HIS A 84 0.13 -9.36 -0.74
N LEU A 85 -0.56 -9.55 -1.87
CA LEU A 85 -0.69 -8.49 -2.87
C LEU A 85 -1.44 -7.27 -2.30
N GLN A 86 -2.49 -7.45 -1.51
CA GLN A 86 -3.18 -6.34 -0.84
C GLN A 86 -2.26 -5.54 0.11
N GLU A 87 -1.37 -6.22 0.82
CA GLU A 87 -0.36 -5.59 1.68
C GLU A 87 0.65 -4.78 0.84
N ILE A 88 1.12 -5.35 -0.27
CA ILE A 88 1.98 -4.63 -1.23
C ILE A 88 1.28 -3.39 -1.79
N SER A 89 -0.01 -3.49 -2.10
CA SER A 89 -0.83 -2.34 -2.52
C SER A 89 -0.94 -1.30 -1.42
N HIS A 90 -1.04 -1.68 -0.14
CA HIS A 90 -1.02 -0.75 0.98
C HIS A 90 0.28 0.07 1.02
N PHE A 91 1.45 -0.58 0.89
CA PHE A 91 2.73 0.13 0.77
C PHE A 91 2.78 1.06 -0.46
N ALA A 92 2.21 0.65 -1.59
CA ALA A 92 2.15 1.49 -2.78
C ALA A 92 1.25 2.71 -2.59
N VAL A 93 0.14 2.55 -1.87
CA VAL A 93 -0.76 3.66 -1.54
C VAL A 93 -0.05 4.69 -0.66
N HIS A 94 0.75 4.25 0.31
CA HIS A 94 1.63 5.13 1.10
C HIS A 94 2.79 5.72 0.28
N GLY A 95 3.08 5.17 -0.90
CA GLY A 95 4.16 5.65 -1.77
C GLY A 95 5.54 5.17 -1.33
N VAL A 96 5.61 4.08 -0.58
CA VAL A 96 6.86 3.52 -0.05
C VAL A 96 7.28 2.22 -0.74
N LEU A 97 6.54 1.75 -1.74
CA LEU A 97 6.85 0.49 -2.44
C LEU A 97 8.08 0.59 -3.33
N ALA A 98 8.26 1.71 -4.04
CA ALA A 98 9.36 1.91 -4.98
C ALA A 98 9.99 3.30 -4.84
N ARG A 99 11.23 3.45 -5.31
CA ARG A 99 12.00 4.71 -5.20
C ARG A 99 11.30 5.91 -5.84
N THR A 100 10.64 5.70 -6.98
CA THR A 100 9.96 6.79 -7.70
C THR A 100 8.45 6.64 -7.62
N ARG A 101 7.74 7.77 -7.54
CA ARG A 101 6.28 7.81 -7.57
C ARG A 101 5.70 7.12 -8.81
N ARG A 102 6.35 7.28 -9.97
CA ARG A 102 5.94 6.66 -11.23
C ARG A 102 6.06 5.14 -11.16
N ALA A 103 7.22 4.61 -10.74
CA ALA A 103 7.41 3.17 -10.61
C ALA A 103 6.44 2.57 -9.59
N ASN A 104 6.28 3.22 -8.43
CA ASN A 104 5.34 2.81 -7.40
C ASN A 104 3.91 2.70 -7.94
N GLN A 105 3.44 3.72 -8.69
CA GLN A 105 2.12 3.69 -9.29
C GLN A 105 2.00 2.60 -10.36
N LEU A 106 2.94 2.53 -11.31
CA LEU A 106 2.88 1.54 -12.39
C LEU A 106 2.89 0.10 -11.86
N LEU A 107 3.81 -0.22 -10.94
CA LEU A 107 3.90 -1.56 -10.37
C LEU A 107 2.62 -1.95 -9.64
N ALA A 108 2.04 -1.05 -8.84
CA ALA A 108 0.81 -1.33 -8.11
C ALA A 108 -0.41 -1.45 -9.01
N GLU A 109 -0.56 -0.58 -10.02
CA GLU A 109 -1.68 -0.67 -10.96
C GLU A 109 -1.64 -1.98 -11.74
N VAL A 110 -0.49 -2.30 -12.34
CA VAL A 110 -0.34 -3.44 -13.27
C VAL A 110 -0.37 -4.78 -12.53
N PHE A 111 0.35 -4.91 -11.42
CA PHE A 111 0.53 -6.21 -10.77
C PHE A 111 -0.39 -6.45 -9.58
N VAL A 112 -1.16 -5.45 -9.14
CA VAL A 112 -2.01 -5.61 -7.95
C VAL A 112 -3.43 -5.13 -8.20
N HIS A 113 -3.61 -3.84 -8.49
CA HIS A 113 -4.94 -3.26 -8.51
C HIS A 113 -5.77 -3.80 -9.67
N HIS A 114 -5.22 -3.79 -10.89
CA HIS A 114 -5.96 -4.29 -12.04
C HIS A 114 -6.27 -5.79 -11.95
N PRO A 115 -5.30 -6.69 -11.66
CA PRO A 115 -5.58 -8.12 -11.58
C PRO A 115 -6.53 -8.51 -10.44
N LEU A 116 -6.57 -7.73 -9.35
CA LEU A 116 -7.47 -7.97 -8.21
C LEU A 116 -8.78 -7.17 -8.29
N GLY A 117 -9.01 -6.41 -9.37
CA GLY A 117 -10.18 -5.56 -9.53
C GLY A 117 -10.32 -4.48 -8.44
N LEU A 118 -9.21 -4.00 -7.88
CA LEU A 118 -9.21 -2.88 -6.94
C LEU A 118 -9.35 -1.55 -7.70
N ILE A 119 -9.91 -0.55 -7.02
CA ILE A 119 -9.98 0.82 -7.52
C ILE A 119 -8.58 1.40 -7.80
N PRO A 120 -8.43 2.41 -8.69
CA PRO A 120 -7.12 2.97 -9.05
C PRO A 120 -6.28 3.42 -7.84
N VAL A 121 -4.96 3.28 -7.91
CA VAL A 121 -4.02 3.59 -6.81
C VAL A 121 -4.17 5.03 -6.31
N GLY A 122 -4.39 5.98 -7.22
CA GLY A 122 -4.58 7.39 -6.86
C GLY A 122 -5.83 7.64 -6.02
N GLU A 123 -6.92 6.94 -6.35
CA GLU A 123 -8.18 7.02 -5.62
C GLU A 123 -8.08 6.27 -4.29
N ARG A 124 -7.53 5.05 -4.29
CA ARG A 124 -7.27 4.31 -3.05
C ARG A 124 -6.38 5.11 -2.11
N ARG A 125 -5.41 5.87 -2.63
CA ARG A 125 -4.58 6.78 -1.82
C ARG A 125 -5.37 7.92 -1.20
N ARG A 126 -6.31 8.53 -1.91
CA ARG A 126 -7.20 9.55 -1.34
C ARG A 126 -7.98 8.94 -0.17
N LEU A 127 -8.75 7.88 -0.45
CA LEU A 127 -9.61 7.22 0.54
C LEU A 127 -8.83 6.69 1.75
N HIS A 128 -7.69 6.05 1.52
CA HIS A 128 -6.92 5.45 2.60
C HIS A 128 -6.11 6.51 3.36
N VAL A 129 -5.23 7.24 2.69
CA VAL A 129 -4.24 8.11 3.36
C VAL A 129 -4.85 9.43 3.82
N ARG A 130 -5.77 10.01 3.04
CA ARG A 130 -6.33 11.33 3.37
C ARG A 130 -7.61 11.21 4.18
N ASP A 131 -8.47 10.27 3.83
CA ASP A 131 -9.80 10.20 4.43
C ASP A 131 -9.81 9.24 5.63
N HIS A 132 -9.23 8.03 5.51
CA HIS A 132 -9.20 7.04 6.59
C HIS A 132 -8.16 7.34 7.69
N HIS A 133 -6.87 7.52 7.37
CA HIS A 133 -5.82 7.67 8.41
C HIS A 133 -6.12 8.76 9.46
N PRO A 134 -6.52 9.99 9.09
CA PRO A 134 -6.86 11.03 10.07
C PRO A 134 -8.15 10.78 10.84
N ASN A 135 -9.01 9.87 10.34
CA ASN A 135 -10.34 9.61 10.88
C ASN A 135 -10.52 8.18 11.36
N ALA A 136 -9.45 7.40 11.52
CA ALA A 136 -9.53 5.98 11.80
C ALA A 136 -10.40 5.71 13.03
N ALA A 137 -11.36 4.79 12.88
CA ALA A 137 -12.34 4.42 13.90
C ALA A 137 -13.28 5.56 14.38
N ARG A 138 -13.29 6.74 13.72
CA ARG A 138 -14.26 7.80 14.01
C ARG A 138 -15.58 7.52 13.30
N PRO A 139 -16.70 7.41 14.03
CA PRO A 139 -18.01 7.22 13.41
C PRO A 139 -18.32 8.30 12.37
N ALA A 140 -18.96 7.91 11.25
CA ALA A 140 -19.32 8.75 10.11
C ALA A 140 -18.18 9.41 9.32
N ALA A 141 -16.94 9.43 9.83
CA ALA A 141 -15.78 10.02 9.15
C ALA A 141 -14.84 8.97 8.53
N ASP A 142 -14.73 7.79 9.14
CA ASP A 142 -13.93 6.69 8.60
C ASP A 142 -14.69 5.95 7.47
N PRO A 143 -14.23 6.02 6.20
CA PRO A 143 -14.90 5.32 5.10
C PRO A 143 -14.88 3.79 5.27
N ASN A 144 -13.93 3.23 6.03
CA ASN A 144 -13.78 1.78 6.20
C ASN A 144 -14.66 1.23 7.34
N LEU A 145 -15.18 2.09 8.22
CA LEU A 145 -15.95 1.62 9.38
C LEU A 145 -17.28 0.98 8.96
N ALA A 146 -17.85 1.40 7.82
CA ALA A 146 -19.04 0.79 7.24
C ALA A 146 -18.85 -0.71 6.96
N GLU A 147 -17.69 -1.10 6.41
CA GLU A 147 -17.38 -2.51 6.11
C GLU A 147 -17.23 -3.34 7.39
N LEU A 148 -16.55 -2.79 8.42
CA LEU A 148 -16.42 -3.44 9.73
C LEU A 148 -17.79 -3.61 10.41
N HIS A 149 -18.64 -2.59 10.34
CA HIS A 149 -20.00 -2.64 10.85
C HIS A 149 -20.85 -3.69 10.12
N GLN A 150 -20.68 -3.84 8.80
CA GLN A 150 -21.31 -4.91 8.04
C GLN A 150 -20.83 -6.30 8.46
N ALA A 151 -19.57 -6.45 8.86
CA ALA A 151 -19.08 -7.70 9.47
C ALA A 151 -19.55 -7.90 10.92
N GLY A 152 -20.30 -6.94 11.49
CA GLY A 152 -20.81 -6.98 12.86
C GLY A 152 -19.83 -6.49 13.93
N LEU A 153 -18.70 -5.89 13.53
CA LEU A 153 -17.74 -5.31 14.46
C LEU A 153 -18.21 -3.93 14.90
N ARG A 154 -18.28 -3.72 16.21
CA ARG A 154 -18.56 -2.43 16.88
C ARG A 154 -17.72 -2.34 18.17
N PRO A 155 -17.49 -1.14 18.74
CA PRO A 155 -16.91 -1.03 20.08
C PRO A 155 -17.67 -1.92 21.09
N GLY A 156 -16.94 -2.66 21.94
CA GLY A 156 -17.53 -3.59 22.91
C GLY A 156 -17.98 -4.96 22.34
N THR A 157 -17.56 -5.33 21.13
CA THR A 157 -17.93 -6.61 20.52
C THR A 157 -17.42 -7.82 21.33
N SER A 158 -18.33 -8.75 21.65
CA SER A 158 -17.99 -10.03 22.30
C SER A 158 -17.05 -10.90 21.44
N ARG A 159 -16.26 -11.79 22.07
CA ARG A 159 -15.35 -12.73 21.38
C ARG A 159 -16.05 -13.56 20.30
N SER A 160 -17.26 -14.05 20.54
CA SER A 160 -18.01 -14.87 19.57
C SER A 160 -18.44 -14.07 18.33
N ARG A 161 -18.85 -12.81 18.52
CA ARG A 161 -19.17 -11.90 17.40
C ARG A 161 -17.91 -11.48 16.65
N PHE A 162 -16.78 -11.28 17.33
CA PHE A 162 -15.49 -11.07 16.66
C PHE A 162 -15.12 -12.29 15.79
N ALA A 163 -15.21 -13.51 16.32
CA ALA A 163 -14.95 -14.73 15.55
C ALA A 163 -15.85 -14.85 14.31
N ARG A 164 -17.14 -14.53 14.44
CA ARG A 164 -18.08 -14.47 13.30
C ARG A 164 -17.68 -13.42 12.26
N ALA A 165 -17.18 -12.26 12.69
CA ALA A 165 -16.70 -11.23 11.79
C ALA A 165 -15.45 -11.68 11.01
N VAL A 166 -14.54 -12.43 11.66
CA VAL A 166 -13.34 -13.00 10.98
C VAL A 166 -13.72 -13.93 9.83
N VAL A 167 -14.77 -14.74 10.00
CA VAL A 167 -15.26 -15.65 8.96
C VAL A 167 -16.30 -15.01 8.02
N TYR A 168 -16.69 -13.75 8.25
CA TYR A 168 -17.66 -13.04 7.41
C TYR A 168 -17.34 -13.08 5.91
N PRO A 169 -16.08 -12.91 5.46
CA PRO A 169 -15.73 -12.99 4.04
C PRO A 169 -16.04 -14.34 3.39
N LEU A 170 -16.14 -15.42 4.18
CA LEU A 170 -16.46 -16.77 3.72
C LEU A 170 -17.97 -17.04 3.69
N THR A 171 -18.78 -16.16 4.26
CA THR A 171 -20.24 -16.26 4.17
C THR A 171 -20.73 -15.85 2.79
N TRP A 172 -21.91 -16.35 2.38
CA TRP A 172 -22.53 -15.93 1.12
C TRP A 172 -22.66 -14.41 0.98
N ARG A 173 -22.97 -13.71 2.08
CA ARG A 173 -23.06 -12.26 2.10
C ARG A 173 -21.71 -11.58 1.89
N GLY A 174 -20.66 -12.07 2.57
CA GLY A 174 -19.30 -11.57 2.39
C GLY A 174 -18.77 -11.79 0.98
N ILE A 175 -19.02 -12.97 0.40
CA ILE A 175 -18.67 -13.31 -0.99
C ILE A 175 -19.38 -12.35 -1.95
N ARG A 176 -20.70 -12.17 -1.82
CA ARG A 176 -21.47 -11.24 -2.67
C ARG A 176 -20.98 -9.81 -2.56
N SER A 177 -20.69 -9.34 -1.35
CA SER A 177 -20.14 -8.00 -1.11
C SER A 177 -18.79 -7.82 -1.81
N THR A 178 -17.92 -8.82 -1.70
CA THR A 178 -16.59 -8.82 -2.32
C THR A 178 -16.71 -8.81 -3.85
N ALA A 179 -17.56 -9.66 -4.41
CA ALA A 179 -17.81 -9.73 -5.86
C ALA A 179 -18.39 -8.41 -6.39
N ALA A 180 -19.32 -7.79 -5.66
CA ALA A 180 -19.88 -6.48 -6.04
C ALA A 180 -18.81 -5.38 -6.02
N GLY A 181 -17.93 -5.37 -5.03
CA GLY A 181 -16.80 -4.43 -4.95
C GLY A 181 -15.82 -4.59 -6.11
N ILE A 182 -15.45 -5.83 -6.45
CA ILE A 182 -14.59 -6.15 -7.61
C ILE A 182 -15.26 -5.69 -8.90
N ALA A 183 -16.53 -6.02 -9.11
CA ALA A 183 -17.28 -5.62 -10.30
C ALA A 183 -17.37 -4.09 -10.43
N ALA A 184 -17.59 -3.37 -9.32
CA ALA A 184 -17.57 -1.92 -9.32
C ALA A 184 -16.18 -1.37 -9.68
N GLY A 185 -15.10 -1.92 -9.11
CA GLY A 185 -13.72 -1.52 -9.43
C GLY A 185 -13.37 -1.73 -10.91
N LEU A 186 -13.76 -2.87 -11.48
CA LEU A 186 -13.55 -3.17 -12.90
C LEU A 186 -14.29 -2.21 -13.83
N ARG A 187 -15.51 -1.78 -13.48
CA ARG A 187 -16.25 -0.76 -14.26
C ARG A 187 -15.56 0.60 -14.28
N HIS A 188 -14.86 0.99 -13.20
CA HIS A 188 -14.12 2.25 -13.12
C HIS A 188 -12.73 2.20 -13.78
N SER A 189 -12.26 0.99 -14.12
CA SER A 189 -10.92 0.73 -14.69
C SER A 189 -10.75 1.25 -16.13
N GLY A 190 -11.84 1.61 -16.83
CA GLY A 190 -11.80 2.26 -18.16
C GLY A 190 -11.11 3.64 -18.20
N SER A 191 -10.58 4.13 -17.07
CA SER A 191 -9.81 5.37 -16.95
C SER A 191 -8.30 5.19 -17.08
N TRP A 192 -7.76 3.98 -16.93
CA TRP A 192 -6.30 3.76 -16.88
C TRP A 192 -5.59 4.00 -18.23
N HIS A 193 -6.18 3.57 -19.35
CA HIS A 193 -5.66 3.88 -20.69
C HIS A 193 -5.55 5.40 -20.93
N ARG A 194 -6.46 6.20 -20.36
CA ARG A 194 -6.45 7.66 -20.48
C ARG A 194 -5.45 8.34 -19.55
N ALA A 195 -5.16 7.78 -18.37
CA ALA A 195 -4.20 8.33 -17.41
C ALA A 195 -2.74 8.05 -17.80
N ALA A 196 -2.45 6.86 -18.35
CA ALA A 196 -1.14 6.54 -18.93
C ALA A 196 -0.83 7.43 -20.15
N ALA A 197 -1.84 7.71 -20.99
CA ALA A 197 -1.71 8.58 -22.16
C ALA A 197 -1.57 10.08 -21.82
N LYS A 198 -2.14 10.57 -20.71
CA LYS A 198 -2.12 12.01 -20.36
C LYS A 198 -0.86 12.49 -19.62
N ARG A 199 -0.01 11.61 -19.10
CA ARG A 199 1.20 12.00 -18.32
C ARG A 199 2.52 11.98 -19.09
N THR A 200 2.48 11.78 -20.40
CA THR A 200 3.64 11.95 -21.29
C THR A 200 3.86 13.39 -21.74
N ARG A 201 3.05 14.36 -21.31
CA ARG A 201 3.44 15.77 -21.48
C ARG A 201 4.56 16.10 -20.49
N PRO A 202 5.80 16.35 -20.96
CA PRO A 202 6.84 16.81 -20.07
C PRO A 202 6.35 18.09 -19.39
N HIS A 203 6.54 18.16 -18.07
CA HIS A 203 6.49 19.44 -17.39
C HIS A 203 7.57 20.29 -18.06
N ARG A 204 7.16 21.20 -18.96
CA ARG A 204 8.00 22.31 -19.39
C ARG A 204 8.27 23.07 -18.09
N VAL A 205 9.45 22.88 -17.53
CA VAL A 205 10.02 23.82 -16.57
C VAL A 205 10.14 25.10 -17.38
N ALA A 206 9.20 26.03 -17.16
CA ALA A 206 9.40 27.39 -17.56
C ALA A 206 10.62 27.85 -16.75
N THR A 207 11.80 27.81 -17.38
CA THR A 207 12.93 28.62 -16.98
C THR A 207 12.50 30.05 -17.26
N ASP A 208 11.80 30.63 -16.29
CA ASP A 208 11.51 32.05 -16.27
C ASP A 208 12.84 32.76 -16.05
N GLY A 209 13.44 33.18 -17.15
CA GLY A 209 14.58 34.06 -17.16
C GLY A 209 14.11 35.44 -16.74
N THR A 210 14.28 35.76 -15.47
CA THR A 210 14.39 37.14 -15.02
C THR A 210 15.59 37.26 -14.08
N ASP A 211 16.73 37.49 -14.72
CA ASP A 211 17.90 38.11 -14.09
C ASP A 211 17.50 39.54 -13.66
N GLY A 212 16.96 39.63 -12.45
CA GLY A 212 16.60 40.88 -11.79
C GLY A 212 17.43 41.04 -10.53
N ARG A 213 18.67 41.51 -10.67
CA ARG A 213 19.46 42.07 -9.57
C ARG A 213 18.63 43.10 -8.81
N ARG A 214 18.06 42.72 -7.67
CA ARG A 214 17.73 43.65 -6.59
C ARG A 214 18.86 43.65 -5.58
N VAL A 215 19.59 44.76 -5.59
CA VAL A 215 20.44 45.21 -4.49
C VAL A 215 19.59 45.23 -3.22
N VAL A 216 19.92 44.36 -2.26
CA VAL A 216 19.36 44.39 -0.91
C VAL A 216 20.28 45.27 -0.07
N THR A 217 19.80 46.45 0.29
CA THR A 217 20.36 47.32 1.32
C THR A 217 20.22 46.63 2.69
N PRO A 218 21.26 46.64 3.55
CA PRO A 218 21.18 46.04 4.87
C PRO A 218 20.38 46.94 5.82
N ALA A 219 19.17 46.51 6.19
CA ALA A 219 18.41 47.12 7.27
C ALA A 219 18.82 46.54 8.63
N SER A 220 19.17 47.47 9.51
CA SER A 220 19.52 47.40 10.93
C SER A 220 18.96 46.23 11.75
N ARG A 221 19.88 45.65 12.54
CA ARG A 221 19.62 44.89 13.76
C ARG A 221 18.71 45.70 14.70
N SER A 222 17.57 45.13 15.06
CA SER A 222 16.83 45.51 16.27
C SER A 222 16.73 44.29 17.16
N THR A 223 17.52 44.30 18.23
CA THR A 223 17.43 43.41 19.38
C THR A 223 16.17 43.75 20.16
N LYS A 224 15.21 42.80 20.25
CA LYS A 224 14.21 42.85 21.32
C LYS A 224 14.03 41.48 21.96
N ALA A 225 14.35 41.49 23.24
CA ALA A 225 14.33 40.39 24.17
C ALA A 225 12.89 39.95 24.55
N THR A 226 12.83 38.69 24.97
CA THR A 226 11.97 38.10 26.00
C THR A 226 10.45 38.22 25.91
N ARG A 227 9.79 37.06 25.77
CA ARG A 227 8.74 36.63 26.71
C ARG A 227 8.57 35.11 26.74
N HIS A 228 8.66 34.60 27.97
CA HIS A 228 8.19 33.29 28.43
C HIS A 228 6.78 32.97 27.94
N ARG A 229 6.55 31.72 27.52
CA ARG A 229 5.27 31.03 27.67
C ARG A 229 5.52 29.63 28.25
N PRO A 230 4.93 29.29 29.41
CA PRO A 230 4.82 27.92 29.87
C PRO A 230 3.53 27.29 29.34
N GLY A 231 3.54 25.98 29.13
CA GLY A 231 2.32 25.16 29.10
C GLY A 231 1.93 24.62 27.73
N GLY A 232 1.93 23.28 27.60
CA GLY A 232 1.15 22.58 26.58
C GLY A 232 1.89 21.51 25.77
N LEU A 233 2.72 20.67 26.38
CA LEU A 233 3.18 19.42 25.75
C LEU A 233 2.05 18.39 25.82
N PHE A 234 1.15 18.40 24.84
CA PHE A 234 0.40 17.22 24.45
C PHE A 234 1.12 16.58 23.27
N HIS A 235 2.00 15.64 23.57
CA HIS A 235 2.54 14.68 22.62
C HIS A 235 1.52 13.54 22.49
N GLU A 236 0.74 13.52 21.42
CA GLU A 236 0.08 12.29 21.00
C GLU A 236 1.10 11.36 20.31
N PRO A 237 1.00 10.03 20.55
CA PRO A 237 2.00 9.07 20.15
C PRO A 237 1.90 8.67 18.67
N SER A 238 3.06 8.33 18.13
CA SER A 238 3.21 7.66 16.84
C SER A 238 2.58 6.26 16.90
N CYS A 239 1.67 5.96 15.99
CA CYS A 239 1.14 4.61 15.80
C CYS A 239 2.24 3.67 15.29
N THR A 240 2.61 2.71 16.14
CA THR A 240 3.13 1.39 15.75
C THR A 240 1.98 0.44 15.49
#